data_AF-A0A6N8NAD5-F1
#
_entry.id   AF-A0A6N8NAD5-F1
#
_cell.length_a   1.000
_cell.length_b   1.000
_cell.length_c   1.000
_cell.angle_alpha   90.00
_cell.angle_beta   90.00
_cell.angle_gamma   90.00
#
_symmetry.space_group_name_H-M   'P 1'
#
loop_
_entity.id
_entity.type
_entity.pdbx_description
1 polymer ?
#
loop_
_entity_poly.entity_id
_entity_poly.type
_entity_poly.pdbx_seq_one_letter_code
_entity_poly.pdbx_strand_id
1 'polypeptide(L)'
;MTWKDRLQDASFRGVPFKVEEESAGTGRRVETHEYPNRDKPYTEDLGKVTFRPSITAYVVGDDCFDQRDRLIEALNKPGPGTLVHPTYGELKVCVDGEVRVSTSKSEGRIVRFDLKFVEAGELSYPTSGAATAQTLMSSCSALDDCISDSFSSFSIDGVADFVQNDVVGNASTMLGYVSDAMKVVDSAVSDAARLLQGDISVLLPPPSSGKNF
;
A
#
# COMPACT_ATOMS: atom_id res chain seq x y z
N MET A 1 -13.04 19.67 -38.63
CA MET A 1 -12.09 19.80 -37.50
C MET A 1 -11.12 18.64 -37.55
N THR A 2 -9.84 18.94 -37.72
CA THR A 2 -8.76 17.94 -37.84
C THR A 2 -8.37 17.47 -36.43
N TRP A 3 -7.97 16.21 -36.26
CA TRP A 3 -7.49 15.69 -34.97
C TRP A 3 -6.32 16.53 -34.38
N LYS A 4 -5.56 17.21 -35.25
CA LYS A 4 -4.50 18.16 -34.90
C LYS A 4 -4.97 19.38 -34.09
N ASP A 5 -6.20 19.85 -34.28
CA ASP A 5 -6.77 20.98 -33.52
C ASP A 5 -7.20 20.59 -32.10
N ARG A 6 -7.15 19.30 -31.76
CA ARG A 6 -7.48 18.78 -30.42
C ARG A 6 -6.26 18.44 -29.58
N LEU A 7 -5.04 18.57 -30.12
CA LEU A 7 -3.85 18.36 -29.32
C LEU A 7 -3.72 19.50 -28.29
N GLN A 8 -3.84 19.15 -27.02
CA GLN A 8 -3.42 20.07 -25.95
C GLN A 8 -1.91 20.27 -26.01
N ASP A 9 -1.45 21.44 -25.60
CA ASP A 9 -0.02 21.68 -25.42
C ASP A 9 0.52 20.78 -24.31
N ALA A 10 1.57 20.01 -24.64
CA ALA A 10 2.18 19.12 -23.68
C ALA A 10 2.90 19.94 -22.61
N SER A 11 2.78 19.54 -21.35
CA SER A 11 3.50 20.19 -20.26
C SER A 11 3.83 19.23 -19.13
N PHE A 12 4.94 19.48 -18.44
CA PHE A 12 5.33 18.74 -17.25
C PHE A 12 5.57 19.73 -16.11
N ARG A 13 4.82 19.58 -15.01
CA ARG A 13 4.85 20.53 -13.88
C ARG A 13 4.66 21.99 -14.31
N GLY A 14 3.85 22.22 -15.34
CA GLY A 14 3.58 23.55 -15.91
C GLY A 14 4.64 24.06 -16.89
N VAL A 15 5.71 23.32 -17.15
CA VAL A 15 6.69 23.68 -18.19
C VAL A 15 6.24 23.09 -19.53
N PRO A 16 5.93 23.91 -20.55
CA PRO A 16 5.47 23.43 -21.84
C PRO A 16 6.60 22.80 -22.65
N PHE A 17 6.26 21.78 -23.45
CA PHE A 17 7.15 21.16 -24.43
C PHE A 17 6.35 20.65 -25.62
N LYS A 18 7.03 20.26 -26.69
CA LYS A 18 6.40 19.62 -27.86
C LYS A 18 6.75 18.13 -27.90
N VAL A 19 5.81 17.31 -28.35
CA VAL A 19 5.98 15.86 -28.47
C VAL A 19 6.30 15.53 -29.93
N GLU A 20 7.33 14.71 -30.14
CA GLU A 20 7.71 14.16 -31.44
C GLU A 20 7.24 12.71 -31.57
N GLU A 21 7.45 11.90 -30.53
CA GLU A 21 7.07 10.50 -30.48
C GLU A 21 6.62 10.09 -29.08
N GLU A 22 5.57 9.28 -28.99
CA GLU A 22 5.13 8.64 -27.76
C GLU A 22 5.06 7.12 -27.90
N SER A 23 5.51 6.41 -26.87
CA SER A 23 5.39 4.95 -26.76
C SER A 23 5.08 4.56 -25.32
N ALA A 24 4.17 3.62 -25.13
CA ALA A 24 3.83 3.12 -23.81
C ALA A 24 3.44 1.64 -23.86
N GLY A 25 3.92 0.87 -22.90
CA GLY A 25 3.49 -0.52 -22.72
C GLY A 25 2.06 -0.58 -22.18
N THR A 26 1.20 -1.36 -22.82
CA THR A 26 -0.18 -1.63 -22.39
C THR A 26 -0.41 -3.13 -22.25
N GLY A 27 -1.22 -3.54 -21.27
CA GLY A 27 -1.53 -4.93 -21.03
C GLY A 27 -1.75 -5.28 -19.56
N ARG A 28 -1.69 -6.57 -19.28
CA ARG A 28 -1.82 -7.15 -17.94
C ARG A 28 -0.65 -8.07 -17.68
N ARG A 29 -0.24 -8.15 -16.41
CA ARG A 29 0.76 -9.11 -15.95
C ARG A 29 0.06 -10.45 -15.79
N VAL A 30 0.59 -11.49 -16.41
CA VAL A 30 0.02 -12.83 -16.35
C VAL A 30 1.12 -13.85 -16.10
N GLU A 31 0.87 -14.82 -15.23
CA GLU A 31 1.75 -15.97 -14.98
C GLU A 31 1.09 -17.23 -15.53
N THR A 32 1.82 -18.01 -16.31
CA THR A 32 1.28 -19.24 -16.93
C THR A 32 1.92 -20.46 -16.30
N HIS A 33 1.09 -21.28 -15.66
CA HIS A 33 1.46 -22.54 -15.04
C HIS A 33 1.21 -23.71 -16.00
N GLU A 34 2.28 -24.45 -16.30
CA GLU A 34 2.23 -25.66 -17.12
C GLU A 34 2.36 -26.90 -16.22
N TYR A 35 1.45 -27.86 -16.39
CA TYR A 35 1.42 -29.09 -15.60
C TYR A 35 1.73 -30.31 -16.49
N PRO A 36 2.56 -31.26 -16.01
CA PRO A 36 2.84 -32.49 -16.76
C PRO A 36 1.56 -33.25 -17.15
N ASN A 37 1.52 -33.80 -18.37
CA ASN A 37 0.39 -34.54 -18.95
C ASN A 37 -0.92 -33.74 -19.10
N ARG A 38 -0.86 -32.40 -19.16
CA ARG A 38 -2.01 -31.55 -19.43
C ARG A 38 -1.76 -30.70 -20.67
N ASP A 39 -2.60 -30.85 -21.69
CA ASP A 39 -2.47 -30.09 -22.94
C ASP A 39 -2.88 -28.61 -22.82
N LYS A 40 -3.55 -28.23 -21.73
CA LYS A 40 -4.02 -26.86 -21.49
C LYS A 40 -3.33 -26.25 -20.26
N PRO A 41 -2.56 -25.16 -20.42
CA PRO A 41 -1.96 -24.46 -19.30
C PRO A 41 -3.00 -23.67 -18.51
N TYR A 42 -2.66 -23.29 -17.29
CA TYR A 42 -3.45 -22.39 -16.45
C TYR A 42 -2.76 -21.02 -16.37
N THR A 43 -3.44 -19.95 -16.73
CA THR A 43 -2.90 -18.59 -16.67
C THR A 43 -3.58 -17.80 -15.56
N GLU A 44 -2.79 -17.32 -14.61
CA GLU A 44 -3.22 -16.43 -13.54
C GLU A 44 -2.95 -14.97 -13.93
N ASP A 45 -3.90 -14.08 -13.66
CA ASP A 45 -3.78 -12.65 -13.96
C ASP A 45 -3.36 -11.87 -12.72
N LEU A 46 -2.15 -11.32 -12.74
CA LEU A 46 -1.54 -10.56 -11.66
C LEU A 46 -1.86 -9.06 -11.71
N GLY A 47 -2.81 -8.65 -12.54
CA GLY A 47 -3.30 -7.27 -12.62
C GLY A 47 -2.72 -6.46 -13.77
N LYS A 48 -2.99 -5.16 -13.77
CA LYS A 48 -2.57 -4.24 -14.85
C LYS A 48 -1.05 -4.08 -14.88
N VAL A 49 -0.45 -4.06 -16.07
CA VAL A 49 0.97 -3.72 -16.21
C VAL A 49 1.19 -2.26 -15.79
N THR A 50 2.31 -1.99 -15.11
CA THR A 50 2.67 -0.61 -14.76
C THR A 50 2.79 0.23 -16.03
N PHE A 51 2.06 1.34 -16.07
CA PHE A 51 2.12 2.26 -17.20
C PHE A 51 3.44 3.03 -17.16
N ARG A 52 4.28 2.81 -18.18
CA ARG A 52 5.58 3.47 -18.36
C ARG A 52 5.65 4.13 -19.74
N PRO A 53 5.18 5.38 -19.89
CA PRO A 53 5.31 6.09 -21.15
C PRO A 53 6.74 6.59 -21.35
N SER A 54 7.28 6.32 -22.53
CA SER A 54 8.49 6.91 -23.09
C SER A 54 8.08 7.97 -24.11
N ILE A 55 8.53 9.20 -23.92
CA ILE A 55 8.13 10.35 -24.72
C ILE A 55 9.39 11.04 -25.23
N THR A 56 9.54 11.12 -26.55
CA THR A 56 10.54 11.97 -27.17
C THR A 56 9.93 13.34 -27.40
N ALA A 57 10.48 14.32 -26.70
CA ALA A 57 10.00 15.69 -26.66
C ALA A 57 11.07 16.66 -27.16
N TYR A 58 10.65 17.86 -27.56
CA TYR A 58 11.56 18.93 -27.92
C TYR A 58 11.04 20.30 -27.49
N VAL A 59 11.98 21.21 -27.28
CA VAL A 59 11.72 22.64 -27.13
C VAL A 59 12.37 23.37 -28.30
N VAL A 60 11.64 24.33 -28.87
CA VAL A 60 12.06 25.09 -30.05
C VAL A 60 11.74 26.56 -29.84
N GLY A 61 12.67 27.44 -30.19
CA GLY A 61 12.51 28.88 -30.03
C GLY A 61 13.82 29.61 -29.75
N ASP A 62 13.74 30.94 -29.68
CA ASP A 62 14.87 31.78 -29.28
C ASP A 62 15.21 31.60 -27.79
N ASP A 63 14.24 31.18 -26.98
CA ASP A 63 14.34 30.89 -25.54
C ASP A 63 14.50 29.38 -25.26
N CYS A 64 14.88 28.57 -26.25
CA CYS A 64 14.98 27.12 -26.11
C CYS A 64 15.95 26.68 -24.99
N PHE A 65 17.01 27.45 -24.73
CA PHE A 65 17.95 27.17 -23.64
C PHE A 65 17.34 27.45 -22.25
N ASP A 66 16.56 28.52 -22.12
CA ASP A 66 15.87 28.84 -20.86
C ASP A 66 14.74 27.84 -20.59
N GLN A 67 13.99 27.45 -21.63
CA GLN A 67 12.98 26.40 -21.52
C GLN A 67 13.61 25.05 -21.16
N ARG A 68 14.76 24.73 -21.74
CA ARG A 68 15.53 23.52 -21.41
C ARG A 68 15.87 23.51 -19.92
N ASP A 69 16.43 24.59 -19.40
CA ASP A 69 16.88 24.66 -18.01
C ASP A 69 15.70 24.57 -17.03
N ARG A 70 14.57 25.20 -17.35
CA ARG A 70 13.31 25.06 -16.59
C ARG A 70 12.77 23.63 -16.59
N LEU A 71 12.82 22.96 -17.75
CA LEU A 71 12.34 21.58 -17.86
C LEU A 71 13.27 20.63 -17.09
N ILE A 72 14.59 20.82 -17.16
CA ILE A 72 15.57 20.07 -16.37
C ILE A 72 15.33 20.27 -14.86
N GLU A 73 15.10 21.51 -14.42
CA GLU A 73 14.78 21.79 -13.02
C GLU A 73 13.47 21.10 -12.60
N ALA A 74 12.45 21.14 -13.45
CA ALA A 74 11.18 20.46 -13.21
C ALA A 74 11.35 18.93 -13.13
N LEU A 75 12.19 18.33 -13.97
CA LEU A 75 12.47 16.88 -13.95
C LEU A 75 13.26 16.44 -12.72
N ASN A 76 14.16 17.30 -12.21
CA ASN A 76 14.96 16.99 -11.02
C ASN A 76 14.24 17.25 -9.68
N LYS A 77 13.05 17.88 -9.69
CA LYS A 77 12.28 18.09 -8.46
C LYS A 77 11.80 16.76 -7.87
N PRO A 78 11.93 16.54 -6.56
CA PRO A 78 11.51 15.29 -5.93
C PRO A 78 9.98 15.14 -5.96
N GLY A 79 9.52 13.89 -5.96
CA GLY A 79 8.09 13.54 -5.88
C GLY A 79 7.37 13.46 -7.24
N PRO A 80 6.06 13.15 -7.22
CA PRO A 80 5.24 13.07 -8.43
C PRO A 80 5.06 14.44 -9.08
N GLY A 81 4.94 14.45 -10.40
CA GLY A 81 4.66 15.63 -11.21
C GLY A 81 3.44 15.38 -12.10
N THR A 82 2.71 16.46 -12.40
CA THR A 82 1.62 16.40 -13.37
C THR A 82 2.20 16.49 -14.78
N LEU A 83 1.95 15.45 -15.58
CA LEU A 83 2.23 15.37 -17.01
C LEU A 83 0.92 15.59 -17.76
N VAL A 84 0.85 16.63 -18.57
CA VAL A 84 -0.22 16.85 -19.54
C VAL A 84 0.30 16.41 -20.89
N HIS A 85 -0.28 15.36 -21.45
CA HIS A 85 0.06 14.84 -22.76
C HIS A 85 -1.13 15.02 -23.73
N PRO A 86 -0.91 15.43 -24.99
CA PRO A 86 -2.00 15.65 -25.95
C PRO A 86 -2.90 14.42 -26.15
N THR A 87 -2.32 13.22 -26.15
CA THR A 87 -3.04 11.95 -26.36
C THR A 87 -3.48 11.30 -25.05
N TYR A 88 -2.68 11.41 -23.98
CA TYR A 88 -2.95 10.69 -22.72
C TYR A 88 -3.76 11.51 -21.71
N GLY A 89 -3.91 12.82 -21.94
CA GLY A 89 -4.54 13.73 -20.98
C GLY A 89 -3.61 14.08 -19.83
N GLU A 90 -4.21 14.42 -18.69
CA GLU A 90 -3.49 14.75 -17.45
C GLU A 90 -3.22 13.48 -16.63
N LEU A 91 -1.95 13.23 -16.34
CA LEU A 91 -1.49 12.07 -15.58
C LEU A 91 -0.55 12.52 -14.46
N LYS A 92 -0.64 11.88 -13.29
CA LYS A 92 0.40 12.00 -12.26
C LYS A 92 1.46 10.95 -12.51
N VAL A 93 2.70 11.40 -12.72
CA VAL A 93 3.82 10.54 -13.05
C VAL A 93 5.07 10.91 -12.25
N CYS A 94 5.94 9.94 -12.05
CA CYS A 94 7.30 10.14 -11.58
C CYS A 94 8.27 9.94 -12.74
N VAL A 95 9.40 10.66 -12.72
CA VAL A 95 10.48 10.43 -13.68
C VAL A 95 11.13 9.08 -13.36
N ASP A 96 11.23 8.20 -14.36
CA ASP A 96 11.77 6.85 -14.23
C ASP A 96 13.18 6.77 -14.84
N GLY A 97 14.19 6.91 -13.98
CA GLY A 97 15.60 6.83 -14.36
C GLY A 97 16.17 8.11 -14.97
N GLU A 98 17.18 7.97 -15.84
CA GLU A 98 17.88 9.08 -16.47
C GLU A 98 17.11 9.62 -17.68
N VAL A 99 16.95 10.94 -17.73
CA VAL A 99 16.46 11.67 -18.90
C VAL A 99 17.64 12.09 -19.76
N ARG A 100 17.61 11.75 -21.04
CA ARG A 100 18.63 12.20 -21.99
C ARG A 100 18.22 13.53 -22.59
N VAL A 101 19.14 14.50 -22.56
CA VAL A 101 19.00 15.78 -23.25
C VAL A 101 20.02 15.83 -24.38
N SER A 102 19.56 16.12 -25.60
CA SER A 102 20.44 16.24 -26.75
C SER A 102 20.21 17.56 -27.48
N THR A 103 21.32 18.19 -27.89
CA THR A 103 21.31 19.42 -28.67
C THR A 103 22.26 19.24 -29.84
N SER A 104 21.76 19.33 -31.07
CA SER A 104 22.61 19.32 -32.25
C SER A 104 22.90 20.75 -32.70
N LYS A 105 24.16 21.06 -32.99
CA LYS A 105 24.54 22.35 -33.58
C LYS A 105 24.00 22.52 -35.01
N SER A 106 23.68 21.42 -35.70
CA SER A 106 23.17 21.45 -37.08
C SER A 106 21.69 21.85 -37.18
N GLU A 107 20.91 21.61 -36.13
CA GLU A 107 19.46 21.86 -36.08
C GLU A 107 19.13 23.09 -35.22
N GLY A 108 20.04 24.08 -35.21
CA GLY A 108 20.08 25.17 -34.24
C GLY A 108 18.70 25.69 -33.79
N ARG A 109 18.59 25.96 -32.48
CA ARG A 109 17.36 26.37 -31.75
C ARG A 109 16.38 25.24 -31.40
N ILE A 110 16.83 23.98 -31.47
CA ILE A 110 16.06 22.81 -31.01
C ILE A 110 16.87 22.06 -29.94
N VAL A 111 16.20 21.70 -28.85
CA VAL A 111 16.71 20.78 -27.83
C VAL A 111 15.74 19.62 -27.69
N ARG A 112 16.24 18.39 -27.84
CA ARG A 112 15.45 17.16 -27.70
C ARG A 112 15.65 16.52 -26.32
N PHE A 113 14.62 15.85 -25.86
CA PHE A 113 14.52 15.17 -24.58
C PHE A 113 13.94 13.77 -24.77
N ASP A 114 14.62 12.76 -24.25
CA ASP A 114 14.06 11.41 -24.11
C ASP A 114 13.55 11.25 -22.67
N LEU A 115 12.26 11.47 -22.50
CA LEU A 115 11.59 11.45 -21.21
C LEU A 115 11.05 10.04 -20.92
N LYS A 116 11.37 9.51 -19.75
CA LYS A 116 10.83 8.25 -19.25
C LYS A 116 10.07 8.52 -17.97
N PHE A 117 8.82 8.09 -17.94
CA PHE A 117 7.96 8.27 -16.80
C PHE A 117 7.37 6.94 -16.34
N VAL A 118 6.95 6.91 -15.07
CA VAL A 118 6.16 5.85 -14.48
C VAL A 118 4.93 6.46 -13.80
N GLU A 119 3.77 5.84 -13.98
CA GLU A 119 2.53 6.26 -13.30
C GLU A 119 2.75 6.33 -11.78
N ALA A 120 2.48 7.49 -11.18
CA ALA A 120 2.61 7.68 -9.75
C ALA A 120 1.44 6.93 -9.08
N GLY A 121 1.72 5.73 -8.58
CA GLY A 121 0.73 4.94 -7.85
C GLY A 121 0.23 5.66 -6.60
N GLU A 122 -1.00 5.37 -6.20
CA GLU A 122 -1.46 5.73 -4.87
C GLU A 122 -0.74 4.84 -3.85
N LEU A 123 -0.05 5.46 -2.88
CA LEU A 123 0.46 4.78 -1.69
C LEU A 123 -0.72 4.36 -0.80
N SER A 124 -1.54 3.42 -1.28
CA SER A 124 -2.40 2.65 -0.40
C SER A 124 -1.53 1.57 0.21
N TYR A 125 -0.88 1.87 1.33
CA TYR A 125 -0.48 0.78 2.22
C TYR A 125 -1.75 -0.05 2.50
N PRO A 126 -1.70 -1.39 2.48
CA PRO A 126 -2.73 -2.13 3.17
C PRO A 126 -2.69 -1.60 4.61
N THR A 127 -3.74 -0.89 5.04
CA THR A 127 -3.93 -0.52 6.44
C THR A 127 -4.22 -1.80 7.20
N SER A 128 -3.18 -2.61 7.40
CA SER A 128 -3.15 -3.66 8.40
C SER A 128 -2.92 -2.91 9.71
N GLY A 129 -3.96 -2.55 10.46
CA GLY A 129 -3.70 -1.70 11.62
C GLY A 129 -4.76 -1.40 12.67
N ALA A 130 -6.07 -1.45 12.39
CA ALA A 130 -7.02 -1.02 13.42
C ALA A 130 -8.21 -1.97 13.64
N ALA A 131 -8.65 -2.72 12.63
CA ALA A 131 -9.87 -3.51 12.77
C ALA A 131 -9.68 -4.82 13.53
N THR A 132 -8.58 -5.55 13.37
CA THR A 132 -8.47 -6.89 14.00
C THR A 132 -8.36 -6.82 15.53
N ALA A 133 -7.53 -5.93 16.09
CA ALA A 133 -7.39 -5.79 17.54
C ALA A 133 -8.67 -5.22 18.20
N GLN A 134 -9.27 -4.18 17.61
CA GLN A 134 -10.48 -3.58 18.17
C GLN A 134 -11.71 -4.49 18.05
N THR A 135 -11.86 -5.21 16.92
CA THR A 135 -12.91 -6.20 16.73
C THR A 135 -12.71 -7.40 17.65
N LEU A 136 -11.48 -7.82 17.92
CA LEU A 136 -11.19 -8.90 18.88
C LEU A 136 -11.51 -8.47 20.32
N MET A 137 -11.03 -7.31 20.77
CA MET A 137 -11.35 -6.77 22.11
C MET A 137 -12.86 -6.66 22.33
N SER A 138 -13.58 -6.13 21.34
CA SER A 138 -15.05 -6.02 21.41
C SER A 138 -15.73 -7.40 21.48
N SER A 139 -15.17 -8.41 20.80
CA SER A 139 -15.68 -9.79 20.84
C SER A 139 -15.39 -10.48 22.17
N CYS A 140 -14.24 -10.22 22.79
CA CYS A 140 -13.90 -10.74 24.12
C CYS A 140 -14.78 -10.13 25.21
N SER A 141 -14.98 -8.81 25.23
CA SER A 141 -15.88 -8.17 26.18
C SER A 141 -17.33 -8.67 26.02
N ALA A 142 -17.80 -8.84 24.79
CA ALA A 142 -19.12 -9.41 24.54
C ALA A 142 -19.24 -10.88 25.03
N LEU A 143 -18.17 -11.66 24.93
CA LEU A 143 -18.13 -13.03 25.48
C LEU A 143 -18.19 -13.02 27.01
N ASP A 144 -17.41 -12.15 27.68
CA ASP A 144 -17.42 -12.01 29.15
C ASP A 144 -18.81 -11.60 29.66
N ASP A 145 -19.48 -10.68 28.97
CA ASP A 145 -20.86 -10.26 29.28
C ASP A 145 -21.84 -11.44 29.10
N CYS A 146 -21.77 -12.16 27.98
CA CYS A 146 -22.62 -13.34 27.74
C CYS A 146 -22.41 -14.46 28.76
N ILE A 147 -21.17 -14.68 29.22
CA ILE A 147 -20.85 -15.65 30.27
C ILE A 147 -21.49 -15.19 31.59
N SER A 148 -21.31 -13.93 31.95
CA SER A 148 -21.86 -13.36 33.19
C SER A 148 -23.39 -13.41 33.23
N ASP A 149 -24.05 -13.06 32.13
CA ASP A 149 -25.50 -13.14 31.98
C ASP A 149 -26.01 -14.59 32.05
N SER A 150 -25.33 -15.53 31.38
CA SER A 150 -25.68 -16.95 31.44
C SER A 150 -25.59 -17.51 32.87
N PHE A 151 -24.60 -17.07 33.65
CA PHE A 151 -24.45 -17.47 35.05
C PHE A 151 -25.42 -16.77 36.00
N SER A 152 -25.82 -15.52 35.71
CA SER A 152 -26.88 -14.85 36.48
C SER A 152 -28.22 -15.61 36.41
N SER A 153 -28.44 -16.35 35.32
CA SER A 153 -29.61 -17.21 35.10
C SER A 153 -29.45 -18.64 35.65
N PHE A 154 -28.23 -19.04 36.04
CA PHE A 154 -27.96 -20.34 36.64
C PHE A 154 -28.20 -20.25 38.15
N SER A 155 -29.36 -20.76 38.59
CA SER A 155 -29.70 -20.88 40.01
C SER A 155 -29.82 -22.35 40.40
N ILE A 156 -29.21 -22.72 41.52
CA ILE A 156 -29.25 -24.05 42.13
C ILE A 156 -30.26 -24.09 43.29
N ASP A 157 -31.28 -23.22 43.22
CA ASP A 157 -32.33 -23.13 44.23
C ASP A 157 -33.04 -24.50 44.38
N GLY A 158 -32.87 -25.13 45.55
CA GLY A 158 -33.44 -26.44 45.89
C GLY A 158 -32.49 -27.65 45.94
N VAL A 159 -31.18 -27.49 45.66
CA VAL A 159 -30.21 -28.61 45.82
C VAL A 159 -29.62 -28.63 47.24
N ALA A 160 -29.26 -29.79 47.79
CA ALA A 160 -28.71 -29.88 49.15
C ALA A 160 -27.39 -29.09 49.30
N ASP A 161 -27.23 -28.39 50.44
CA ASP A 161 -26.17 -27.40 50.73
C ASP A 161 -24.73 -27.90 50.50
N PHE A 162 -24.50 -29.20 50.73
CA PHE A 162 -23.19 -29.84 50.52
C PHE A 162 -22.80 -30.01 49.04
N VAL A 163 -23.77 -30.06 48.11
CA VAL A 163 -23.52 -30.16 46.66
C VAL A 163 -23.32 -28.77 46.07
N GLN A 164 -23.98 -27.75 46.62
CA GLN A 164 -23.93 -26.39 46.09
C GLN A 164 -22.52 -25.79 46.13
N ASN A 165 -21.83 -25.89 47.27
CA ASN A 165 -20.50 -25.30 47.41
C ASN A 165 -19.44 -25.97 46.53
N ASP A 166 -19.47 -27.30 46.40
CA ASP A 166 -18.51 -28.04 45.56
C ASP A 166 -18.75 -27.80 44.06
N VAL A 167 -20.01 -27.73 43.63
CA VAL A 167 -20.34 -27.49 42.21
C VAL A 167 -20.04 -26.06 41.82
N VAL A 168 -20.38 -25.07 42.66
CA VAL A 168 -20.08 -23.66 42.41
C VAL A 168 -18.56 -23.42 42.39
N GLY A 169 -17.81 -23.99 43.35
CA GLY A 169 -16.35 -23.87 43.39
C GLY A 169 -15.64 -24.53 42.21
N ASN A 170 -16.12 -25.69 41.76
CA ASN A 170 -15.56 -26.35 40.58
C ASN A 170 -15.89 -25.60 39.29
N ALA A 171 -17.11 -25.08 39.13
CA ALA A 171 -17.50 -24.27 37.99
C ALA A 171 -16.70 -22.97 37.92
N SER A 172 -16.53 -22.25 39.04
CA SER A 172 -15.72 -21.03 39.10
C SER A 172 -14.25 -21.31 38.76
N THR A 173 -13.73 -22.46 39.18
CA THR A 173 -12.34 -22.86 38.88
C THR A 173 -12.16 -23.19 37.40
N MET A 174 -13.08 -23.95 36.80
CA MET A 174 -13.05 -24.26 35.36
C MET A 174 -13.13 -22.99 34.51
N LEU A 175 -13.95 -22.01 34.91
CA LEU A 175 -14.04 -20.72 34.22
C LEU A 175 -12.80 -19.85 34.44
N GLY A 176 -12.22 -19.88 35.64
CA GLY A 176 -10.93 -19.22 35.92
C GLY A 176 -9.86 -19.70 34.94
N TYR A 177 -9.76 -21.01 34.71
CA TYR A 177 -8.84 -21.57 33.71
C TYR A 177 -9.11 -21.08 32.29
N VAL A 178 -10.37 -20.98 31.88
CA VAL A 178 -10.73 -20.49 30.54
C VAL A 178 -10.41 -18.99 30.39
N SER A 179 -10.77 -18.18 31.38
CA SER A 179 -10.44 -16.74 31.44
C SER A 179 -8.92 -16.52 31.37
N ASP A 180 -8.15 -17.28 32.15
CA ASP A 180 -6.70 -17.11 32.18
C ASP A 180 -6.03 -17.57 30.88
N ALA A 181 -6.52 -18.64 30.26
CA ALA A 181 -6.07 -19.06 28.93
C ALA A 181 -6.36 -17.98 27.87
N MET A 182 -7.52 -17.33 27.94
CA MET A 182 -7.89 -16.25 27.01
C MET A 182 -7.05 -14.99 27.21
N LYS A 183 -6.69 -14.62 28.45
CA LYS A 183 -5.77 -13.51 28.71
C LYS A 183 -4.38 -13.74 28.10
N VAL A 184 -3.88 -14.98 28.11
CA VAL A 184 -2.60 -15.34 27.48
C VAL A 184 -2.68 -15.22 25.95
N VAL A 185 -3.81 -15.61 25.36
CA VAL A 185 -4.04 -15.45 23.91
C VAL A 185 -4.10 -13.97 23.54
N ASP A 186 -4.80 -13.14 24.33
CA ASP A 186 -4.90 -11.69 24.12
C ASP A 186 -3.53 -10.99 24.19
N SER A 187 -2.69 -11.35 25.17
CA SER A 187 -1.33 -10.80 25.26
C SER A 187 -0.46 -11.20 24.06
N ALA A 188 -0.50 -12.49 23.66
CA ALA A 188 0.29 -12.98 22.54
C ALA A 188 -0.12 -12.36 21.20
N VAL A 189 -1.42 -12.12 21.00
CA VAL A 189 -1.95 -11.47 19.79
C VAL A 189 -1.61 -9.98 19.77
N SER A 190 -1.72 -9.30 20.91
CA SER A 190 -1.30 -7.90 21.06
C SER A 190 0.18 -7.72 20.77
N ASP A 191 1.01 -8.63 21.28
CA ASP A 191 2.44 -8.70 21.03
C ASP A 191 2.75 -8.94 19.54
N ALA A 192 2.07 -9.89 18.90
CA ALA A 192 2.20 -10.13 17.47
C ALA A 192 1.77 -8.92 16.61
N ALA A 193 0.71 -8.21 17.02
CA ALA A 193 0.24 -7.00 16.34
C ALA A 193 1.26 -5.86 16.43
N ARG A 194 1.86 -5.66 17.61
CA ARG A 194 2.95 -4.69 17.82
C ARG A 194 4.17 -5.05 16.97
N LEU A 195 4.53 -6.33 16.86
CA LEU A 195 5.61 -6.78 15.98
C LEU A 195 5.35 -6.49 14.51
N LEU A 196 4.13 -6.73 14.02
CA LEU A 196 3.75 -6.43 12.65
C LEU A 196 3.77 -4.93 12.35
N GLN A 197 3.56 -4.08 13.37
CA GLN A 197 3.69 -2.62 13.28
C GLN A 197 5.14 -2.12 13.42
N GLY A 198 6.11 -3.04 13.51
CA GLY A 198 7.54 -2.73 13.55
C GLY A 198 8.11 -2.54 14.97
N ASP A 199 7.33 -2.82 16.01
CA ASP A 199 7.79 -2.75 17.40
C ASP A 199 8.51 -4.04 17.82
N ILE A 200 9.83 -4.10 17.56
CA ILE A 200 10.71 -5.23 17.91
C ILE A 200 10.84 -5.43 19.43
N SER A 201 10.41 -4.47 20.26
CA SER A 201 10.53 -4.56 21.72
C SER A 201 9.78 -5.76 22.31
N VAL A 202 8.80 -6.30 21.60
CA VAL A 202 8.07 -7.52 21.96
C VAL A 202 8.94 -8.78 21.88
N LEU A 203 9.94 -8.82 20.99
CA LEU A 203 10.87 -9.96 20.87
C LEU A 203 12.05 -9.87 21.84
N LEU A 204 12.19 -8.73 22.53
CA LEU A 204 13.26 -8.51 23.50
C LEU A 204 12.68 -8.75 24.91
N PRO A 205 13.32 -9.57 25.75
CA PRO A 205 12.92 -9.64 27.15
C PRO A 205 12.97 -8.23 27.75
N PRO A 206 12.05 -7.86 28.66
CA PRO A 206 12.03 -6.54 29.26
C PRO A 206 13.41 -6.23 29.82
N PRO A 207 13.91 -4.98 29.69
CA PRO A 207 15.22 -4.62 30.20
C PRO A 207 15.26 -5.04 31.67
N SER A 208 16.23 -5.89 32.01
CA SER A 208 16.44 -6.26 33.40
C SER A 208 16.62 -4.95 34.16
N SER A 209 15.78 -4.72 35.17
CA SER A 209 15.89 -3.57 36.07
C SER A 209 17.15 -3.72 36.92
N GLY A 210 18.32 -3.57 36.30
CA GLY A 210 19.61 -3.44 36.93
C GLY A 210 19.79 -2.01 37.44
N LYS A 211 18.89 -1.54 38.31
CA LYS A 211 19.07 -0.35 39.15
C LYS A 211 18.33 -0.50 40.47
N ASN A 212 18.91 -1.32 41.35
CA ASN A 212 18.86 -1.09 42.79
C ASN A 212 20.30 -0.76 43.22
N PHE A 213 20.59 0.53 43.35
CA PHE A 213 21.55 1.07 44.31
C PHE A 213 20.76 1.95 45.27
#